data_AF-A0AAI9DDZ6-F1
#
_entry.id   AF-A0AAI9DDZ6-F1
#
_cell.length_a   1.000
_cell.length_b   1.000
_cell.length_c   1.000
_cell.angle_alpha   90.00
_cell.angle_beta   90.00
_cell.angle_gamma   90.00
#
_symmetry.space_group_name_H-M   'P 1'
#
loop_
_entity.id
_entity.type
_entity.pdbx_description
1 polymer ?
#
loop_
_entity_poly.entity_id
_entity_poly.type
_entity_poly.pdbx_seq_one_letter_code
_entity_poly.pdbx_strand_id
1 'polypeptide(L)'
;MGIVAFAKKHLTLTSSFARAKKQRLAANNERYQNNIAFEELTFIDEVNTKQCAIANINRGKRDVGAMSFFLVFLVCFVMSSIFFIKEQVETYNSFLGYIGMYEQNYYKYKELNKPLPEIEEKLEKFFGQDNASFGAFLKDYYLGEGFLFESNGGDYVIIFLILFLGAVTSMTGYIIFLRPLPVLVFDREKKYVYSYLKGKVSADRYEYIEYGHAPIMLAVRLYSINTENGELQEEMFLPYASAMSNLNFNTDKEANILVSFVNTFMREGRDAVMDSDYKQPKPLLLLSRNKLPKDFEAQIEAILIKRDKEKALNAQHS
;
A
#
# COMPACT_ATOMS: atom_id res chain seq x y z
N MET A 1 32.08 14.43 -3.81
CA MET A 1 31.05 13.40 -3.55
C MET A 1 29.71 14.10 -3.35
N GLY A 2 28.75 13.92 -4.25
CA GLY A 2 27.46 14.63 -4.18
C GLY A 2 26.61 14.19 -2.98
N ILE A 3 25.76 15.11 -2.49
CA ILE A 3 24.85 14.92 -1.34
C ILE A 3 24.02 13.64 -1.46
N VAL A 4 23.63 13.25 -2.69
CA VAL A 4 22.91 12.00 -2.98
C VAL A 4 23.75 10.75 -2.70
N ALA A 5 25.05 10.77 -3.03
CA ALA A 5 25.96 9.65 -2.75
C ALA A 5 26.28 9.56 -1.25
N PHE A 6 26.36 10.70 -0.56
CA PHE A 6 26.51 10.77 0.90
C PHE A 6 25.27 10.21 1.61
N ALA A 7 24.06 10.61 1.19
CA ALA A 7 22.81 10.10 1.75
C ALA A 7 22.65 8.59 1.49
N LYS A 8 22.95 8.11 0.28
CA LYS A 8 22.89 6.68 -0.06
C LYS A 8 23.90 5.84 0.73
N LYS A 9 25.02 6.42 1.16
CA LYS A 9 26.06 5.73 1.95
C LYS A 9 25.81 5.78 3.46
N HIS A 10 25.16 6.83 3.97
CA HIS A 10 25.04 7.08 5.42
C HIS A 10 23.61 7.07 5.98
N LEU A 11 22.55 7.01 5.15
CA LEU A 11 21.15 7.01 5.56
C LEU A 11 20.39 5.73 5.16
N THR A 12 21.08 4.68 4.69
CA THR A 12 20.42 3.39 4.43
C THR A 12 20.19 2.64 5.75
N LEU A 13 19.07 1.92 5.82
CA LEU A 13 18.68 1.17 7.01
C LEU A 13 19.78 0.18 7.45
N THR A 14 20.47 -0.42 6.48
CA THR A 14 21.65 -1.27 6.67
C THR A 14 22.83 -0.53 7.31
N SER A 15 23.17 0.67 6.84
CA SER A 15 24.24 1.50 7.44
C SER A 15 23.92 1.95 8.87
N SER A 16 22.64 2.22 9.16
CA SER A 16 22.19 2.59 10.50
C SER A 16 22.18 1.39 11.45
N PHE A 17 21.75 0.22 10.99
CA PHE A 17 21.79 -1.01 11.77
C PHE A 17 23.22 -1.50 12.04
N ALA A 18 24.14 -1.29 11.09
CA ALA A 18 25.56 -1.59 11.30
C ALA A 18 26.15 -0.80 12.48
N ARG A 19 25.63 0.42 12.74
CA ARG A 19 26.01 1.30 13.85
C ARG A 19 25.22 1.04 15.13
N ALA A 20 24.10 0.32 15.05
CA ALA A 20 23.25 0.01 16.18
C ALA A 20 23.91 -1.01 17.14
N LYS A 21 23.59 -0.92 18.43
CA LYS A 21 23.91 -1.98 19.39
C LYS A 21 23.09 -3.22 19.04
N LYS A 22 23.75 -4.25 18.52
CA LYS A 22 23.12 -5.51 18.11
C LYS A 22 23.03 -6.45 19.29
N GLN A 23 21.90 -7.12 19.42
CA GLN A 23 21.66 -8.13 20.45
C GLN A 23 21.09 -9.38 19.78
N ARG A 24 21.48 -10.55 20.27
CA ARG A 24 20.87 -11.81 19.83
C ARG A 24 19.53 -11.97 20.54
N LEU A 25 18.49 -12.39 19.84
CA LEU A 25 17.19 -12.67 20.49
C LEU A 25 17.34 -13.70 21.59
N ALA A 26 18.09 -14.78 21.33
CA ALA A 26 18.34 -15.85 22.30
C ALA A 26 19.16 -15.42 23.53
N ALA A 27 19.84 -14.25 23.49
CA ALA A 27 20.59 -13.74 24.63
C ALA A 27 19.71 -12.93 25.60
N ASN A 28 18.48 -12.61 25.21
CA ASN A 28 17.53 -12.01 26.14
C ASN A 28 17.04 -13.09 27.11
N ASN A 29 17.13 -12.83 28.42
CA ASN A 29 16.66 -13.77 29.45
C ASN A 29 15.28 -13.41 29.99
N GLU A 30 14.74 -12.24 29.62
CA GLU A 30 13.42 -11.81 30.06
C GLU A 30 12.34 -12.72 29.47
N ARG A 31 11.54 -13.29 30.37
CA ARG A 31 10.35 -14.04 30.02
C ARG A 31 9.19 -13.07 29.82
N TYR A 32 8.41 -13.28 28.77
CA TYR A 32 7.22 -12.51 28.50
C TYR A 32 6.24 -12.59 29.68
N GLN A 33 5.73 -11.45 30.10
CA GLN A 33 4.69 -11.38 31.11
C GLN A 33 3.36 -11.17 30.38
N ASN A 34 2.40 -12.07 30.58
CA ASN A 34 1.07 -11.98 29.99
C ASN A 34 0.20 -10.94 30.74
N ASN A 35 0.68 -9.71 30.79
CA ASN A 35 0.07 -8.58 31.51
C ASN A 35 -0.51 -7.51 30.58
N ILE A 36 -0.44 -7.74 29.26
CA ILE A 36 -0.94 -6.85 28.22
C ILE A 36 -2.10 -7.54 27.54
N ALA A 37 -3.18 -6.79 27.31
CA ALA A 37 -4.34 -7.31 26.62
C ALA A 37 -3.94 -7.77 25.21
N PHE A 38 -4.51 -8.90 24.78
CA PHE A 38 -4.15 -9.51 23.51
C PHE A 38 -4.37 -8.56 22.32
N GLU A 39 -5.41 -7.74 22.38
CA GLU A 39 -5.77 -6.74 21.37
C GLU A 39 -4.71 -5.65 21.21
N GLU A 40 -3.86 -5.43 22.22
CA GLU A 40 -2.77 -4.45 22.20
C GLU A 40 -1.51 -5.03 21.52
N LEU A 41 -1.41 -6.35 21.32
CA LEU A 41 -0.29 -7.02 20.66
C LEU A 41 -0.42 -7.00 19.13
N THR A 42 -0.50 -5.79 18.58
CA THR A 42 -0.74 -5.57 17.13
C THR A 42 0.35 -6.08 16.21
N PHE A 43 1.53 -6.42 16.75
CA PHE A 43 2.62 -7.04 16.00
C PHE A 43 2.33 -8.50 15.62
N ILE A 44 1.35 -9.17 16.23
CA ILE A 44 1.08 -10.58 15.99
C ILE A 44 0.26 -10.76 14.71
N ASP A 45 0.78 -11.51 13.74
CA ASP A 45 0.04 -11.96 12.56
C ASP A 45 -0.58 -13.34 12.75
N GLU A 46 0.18 -14.30 13.27
CA GLU A 46 -0.27 -15.67 13.52
C GLU A 46 0.60 -16.29 14.63
N VAL A 47 0.01 -17.03 15.55
CA VAL A 47 0.76 -17.82 16.54
C VAL A 47 0.07 -19.18 16.64
N ASN A 48 0.85 -20.24 16.48
CA ASN A 48 0.41 -21.60 16.71
C ASN A 48 1.56 -22.44 17.32
N THR A 49 1.34 -23.73 17.57
CA THR A 49 2.36 -24.62 18.17
C THR A 49 3.67 -24.70 17.39
N LYS A 50 3.62 -24.51 16.06
CA LYS A 50 4.76 -24.66 15.14
C LYS A 50 5.45 -23.34 14.87
N GLN A 51 4.68 -22.27 14.68
CA GLN A 51 5.22 -21.00 14.19
C GLN A 51 4.59 -19.78 14.86
N CYS A 52 5.38 -18.70 14.92
CA CYS A 52 4.95 -17.37 15.32
C CYS A 52 5.30 -16.39 14.19
N ALA A 53 4.31 -15.74 13.61
CA ALA A 53 4.43 -14.76 12.55
C ALA A 53 4.22 -13.35 13.08
N ILE A 54 5.17 -12.47 12.78
CA ILE A 54 5.19 -11.08 13.19
C ILE A 54 4.91 -10.19 11.97
N ALA A 55 3.98 -9.26 12.16
CA ALA A 55 3.57 -8.26 11.19
C ALA A 55 4.70 -7.27 10.88
N ASN A 56 4.79 -6.85 9.62
CA ASN A 56 5.65 -5.74 9.22
C ASN A 56 5.03 -4.38 9.59
N ILE A 57 5.85 -3.40 9.96
CA ILE A 57 5.45 -2.02 10.31
C ILE A 57 4.55 -1.35 9.27
N ASN A 58 4.69 -1.72 7.99
CA ASN A 58 3.85 -1.17 6.91
C ASN A 58 2.39 -1.62 7.02
N ARG A 59 2.06 -2.60 7.88
CA ARG A 59 0.68 -2.99 8.21
C ARG A 59 -0.07 -1.84 8.88
N GLY A 60 0.47 -1.27 9.96
CA GLY A 60 -0.16 -0.12 10.62
C GLY A 60 -0.33 1.08 9.68
N LYS A 61 0.70 1.37 8.86
CA LYS A 61 0.63 2.43 7.83
C LYS A 61 -0.49 2.20 6.81
N ARG A 62 -0.75 0.94 6.44
CA ARG A 62 -1.79 0.55 5.50
C ARG A 62 -3.17 0.60 6.15
N ASP A 63 -3.33 -0.04 7.30
CA ASP A 63 -4.62 -0.32 7.92
C ASP A 63 -5.19 0.92 8.63
N VAL A 64 -4.36 1.74 9.26
CA VAL A 64 -4.80 2.98 9.94
C VAL A 64 -4.63 4.19 9.04
N GLY A 65 -3.44 4.36 8.47
CA GLY A 65 -3.12 5.55 7.67
C GLY A 65 -3.80 5.54 6.31
N ALA A 66 -3.35 4.65 5.41
CA ALA A 66 -3.80 4.64 4.03
C ALA A 66 -5.31 4.38 3.90
N MET A 67 -5.87 3.47 4.70
CA MET A 67 -7.31 3.17 4.67
C MET A 67 -8.18 4.39 5.00
N SER A 68 -7.80 5.17 6.02
CA SER A 68 -8.52 6.39 6.38
C SER A 68 -8.51 7.41 5.23
N PHE A 69 -7.35 7.65 4.63
CA PHE A 69 -7.24 8.55 3.47
C PHE A 69 -8.01 8.02 2.26
N PHE A 70 -7.92 6.72 1.97
CA PHE A 70 -8.64 6.09 0.86
C PHE A 70 -10.15 6.32 0.96
N LEU A 71 -10.74 6.13 2.14
CA LEU A 71 -12.18 6.32 2.35
C LEU A 71 -12.59 7.79 2.12
N VAL A 72 -11.83 8.75 2.64
CA VAL A 72 -12.11 10.18 2.44
C VAL A 72 -12.04 10.55 0.96
N PHE A 73 -10.94 10.19 0.28
CA PHE A 73 -10.79 10.50 -1.14
C PHE A 73 -11.82 9.78 -2.02
N LEU A 74 -12.19 8.55 -1.69
CA LEU A 74 -13.24 7.80 -2.39
C LEU A 74 -14.58 8.52 -2.28
N VAL A 75 -14.98 8.95 -1.08
CA VAL A 75 -16.23 9.68 -0.88
C VAL A 75 -16.21 11.01 -1.64
N CYS A 76 -15.13 11.78 -1.54
CA CYS A 76 -14.98 13.02 -2.30
C CYS A 76 -15.05 12.78 -3.82
N PHE A 77 -14.35 11.75 -4.33
CA PHE A 77 -14.36 11.39 -5.74
C PHE A 77 -15.77 11.03 -6.22
N VAL A 78 -16.48 10.18 -5.49
CA VAL A 78 -17.84 9.76 -5.83
C VAL A 78 -18.81 10.94 -5.80
N MET A 79 -18.78 11.74 -4.74
CA MET A 79 -19.67 12.91 -4.60
C MET A 79 -19.44 13.96 -5.68
N SER A 80 -18.18 14.31 -5.95
CA SER A 80 -17.84 15.25 -7.03
C SER A 80 -18.24 14.70 -8.40
N SER A 81 -18.06 13.40 -8.64
CA SER A 81 -18.48 12.77 -9.89
C SER A 81 -20.01 12.81 -10.07
N ILE A 82 -20.77 12.51 -9.01
CA ILE A 82 -22.24 12.56 -9.05
C ILE A 82 -22.72 13.98 -9.33
N PHE A 83 -22.16 14.98 -8.64
CA PHE A 83 -22.51 16.38 -8.84
C PHE A 83 -22.25 16.82 -10.28
N PHE A 84 -21.05 16.54 -10.79
CA PHE A 84 -20.67 16.88 -12.15
C PHE A 84 -21.56 16.20 -13.20
N ILE A 85 -21.82 14.89 -13.05
CA ILE A 85 -22.71 14.17 -13.98
C ILE A 85 -24.11 14.79 -13.96
N LYS A 86 -24.64 15.13 -12.78
CA LYS A 86 -25.96 15.75 -12.66
C LYS A 86 -26.03 17.09 -13.40
N GLU A 87 -25.04 17.95 -13.20
CA GLU A 87 -24.93 19.23 -13.89
C GLU A 87 -24.86 19.05 -15.41
N GLN A 88 -24.05 18.11 -15.90
CA GLN A 88 -23.96 17.83 -17.34
C GLN A 88 -25.27 17.30 -17.94
N VAL A 89 -26.02 16.48 -17.19
CA VAL A 89 -27.34 15.99 -17.62
C VAL A 89 -28.36 17.13 -17.68
N GLU A 90 -28.36 18.04 -16.70
CA GLU A 90 -29.26 19.21 -16.69
C GLU A 90 -28.95 20.17 -17.86
N THR A 91 -27.66 20.44 -18.12
CA THR A 91 -27.23 21.25 -19.27
C THR A 91 -27.56 20.58 -20.59
N TYR A 92 -27.39 19.26 -20.70
CA TYR A 92 -27.77 18.50 -21.89
C TYR A 92 -29.28 18.57 -22.18
N ASN A 93 -30.12 18.42 -21.16
CA ASN A 93 -31.57 18.54 -21.33
C ASN A 93 -31.96 19.96 -21.80
N SER A 94 -31.25 20.98 -21.29
CA SER A 94 -31.42 22.36 -21.76
C SER A 94 -31.01 22.50 -23.23
N PHE A 95 -29.86 21.94 -23.61
CA PHE A 95 -29.39 21.88 -25.00
C PHE A 95 -30.43 21.25 -25.93
N LEU A 96 -31.01 20.10 -25.58
CA LEU A 96 -32.09 19.49 -26.36
C LEU A 96 -33.30 20.41 -26.53
N GLY A 97 -33.69 21.13 -25.47
CA GLY A 97 -34.76 22.12 -25.52
C GLY A 97 -34.47 23.26 -26.51
N TYR A 98 -33.25 23.80 -26.49
CA TYR A 98 -32.83 24.84 -27.44
C TYR A 98 -32.78 24.31 -28.87
N ILE A 99 -32.19 23.14 -29.11
CA ILE A 99 -32.14 22.53 -30.45
C ILE A 99 -33.54 22.38 -31.03
N GLY A 100 -34.51 21.87 -30.26
CA GLY A 100 -35.90 21.75 -30.72
C GLY A 100 -36.54 23.10 -31.06
N MET A 101 -36.25 24.16 -30.31
CA MET A 101 -36.74 25.50 -30.61
C MET A 101 -36.13 26.08 -31.90
N TYR A 102 -34.80 25.94 -32.08
CA TYR A 102 -34.12 26.42 -33.28
C TYR A 102 -34.49 25.62 -34.53
N GLU A 103 -34.72 24.32 -34.41
CA GLU A 103 -35.23 23.48 -35.50
C GLU A 103 -36.60 23.96 -35.98
N GLN A 104 -37.52 24.27 -35.07
CA GLN A 104 -38.83 24.84 -35.42
C GLN A 104 -38.71 26.21 -36.12
N ASN A 105 -37.85 27.09 -35.61
CA ASN A 105 -37.61 28.40 -36.22
C ASN A 105 -37.03 28.25 -37.63
N TYR A 106 -36.04 27.37 -37.81
CA TYR A 106 -35.43 27.08 -39.10
C TYR A 106 -36.47 26.74 -40.18
N TYR A 107 -37.40 25.82 -39.89
CA TYR A 107 -38.46 25.47 -40.83
C TYR A 107 -39.43 26.63 -41.10
N LYS A 108 -39.74 27.44 -40.09
CA LYS A 108 -40.58 28.64 -40.24
C LYS A 108 -39.92 29.70 -41.14
N TYR A 109 -38.62 29.92 -41.02
CA TYR A 109 -37.88 30.84 -41.90
C TYR A 109 -37.89 30.35 -43.35
N LYS A 110 -37.70 29.04 -43.56
CA LYS A 110 -37.81 28.41 -44.88
C LYS A 110 -39.20 28.55 -45.49
N GLU A 111 -40.27 28.27 -44.75
CA GLU A 111 -41.65 28.43 -45.25
C GLU A 111 -41.97 29.88 -45.64
N LEU A 112 -41.45 30.85 -44.88
CA LEU A 112 -41.67 32.27 -45.13
C LEU A 112 -40.73 32.87 -46.21
N ASN A 113 -39.85 32.07 -46.82
CA ASN A 113 -38.81 32.53 -47.74
C ASN A 113 -37.99 33.72 -47.17
N LYS A 114 -37.70 33.69 -45.87
CA LYS A 114 -36.89 34.71 -45.20
C LYS A 114 -35.43 34.25 -45.12
N PRO A 115 -34.46 35.18 -45.11
CA PRO A 115 -33.06 34.83 -44.84
C PRO A 115 -32.95 34.16 -43.47
N LEU A 116 -32.23 33.04 -43.41
CA LEU A 116 -31.99 32.32 -42.16
C LEU A 116 -30.98 33.09 -41.30
N PRO A 117 -31.19 33.17 -39.98
CA PRO A 117 -30.15 33.67 -39.09
C PRO A 117 -29.01 32.64 -38.94
N GLU A 118 -27.81 33.14 -38.66
CA GLU A 118 -26.55 32.36 -38.67
C GLU A 118 -26.53 31.22 -37.63
N ILE A 119 -27.21 31.41 -36.49
CA ILE A 119 -27.26 30.42 -35.41
C ILE A 119 -28.07 29.19 -35.85
N GLU A 120 -29.24 29.39 -36.46
CA GLU A 120 -30.07 28.31 -37.01
C GLU A 120 -29.34 27.49 -38.08
N GLU A 121 -28.54 28.13 -38.93
CA GLU A 121 -27.73 27.46 -39.94
C GLU A 121 -26.62 26.60 -39.31
N LYS A 122 -25.91 27.15 -38.32
CA LYS A 122 -24.84 26.43 -37.60
C LYS A 122 -25.35 25.25 -36.78
N LEU A 123 -26.58 25.34 -36.25
CA LEU A 123 -27.20 24.29 -35.44
C LEU A 123 -27.91 23.21 -36.27
N GLU A 124 -28.04 23.39 -37.59
CA GLU A 124 -28.69 22.43 -38.48
C GLU A 124 -28.13 21.01 -38.34
N LYS A 125 -26.81 20.89 -38.11
CA LYS A 125 -26.10 19.62 -37.90
C LYS A 125 -26.63 18.79 -36.71
N PHE A 126 -27.38 19.39 -35.80
CA PHE A 126 -27.96 18.74 -34.62
C PHE A 126 -29.46 18.45 -34.76
N PHE A 127 -30.12 18.91 -35.83
CA PHE A 127 -31.56 18.70 -36.03
C PHE A 127 -31.88 17.23 -36.33
N GLY A 128 -33.06 16.77 -35.90
CA GLY A 128 -33.43 15.37 -35.92
C GLY A 128 -33.01 14.59 -34.66
N GLN A 129 -33.81 13.57 -34.34
CA GLN A 129 -33.81 12.89 -33.04
C GLN A 129 -32.49 12.17 -32.70
N ASP A 130 -31.71 11.76 -33.71
CA ASP A 130 -30.45 11.02 -33.53
C ASP A 130 -29.20 11.91 -33.53
N ASN A 131 -29.30 13.15 -34.01
CA ASN A 131 -28.14 14.01 -34.24
C ASN A 131 -27.71 14.78 -32.98
N ALA A 132 -28.63 15.02 -32.04
CA ALA A 132 -28.38 15.71 -30.77
C ALA A 132 -28.04 14.76 -29.60
N SER A 133 -27.23 13.72 -29.85
CA SER A 133 -26.81 12.77 -28.81
C SER A 133 -25.98 13.43 -27.69
N PHE A 134 -25.93 12.82 -26.51
CA PHE A 134 -25.12 13.32 -25.38
C PHE A 134 -23.64 13.49 -25.75
N GLY A 135 -23.08 12.58 -26.57
CA GLY A 135 -21.70 12.70 -27.05
C GLY A 135 -21.50 13.86 -28.02
N ALA A 136 -22.49 14.15 -28.87
CA ALA A 136 -22.48 15.31 -29.76
C ALA A 136 -22.54 16.62 -28.96
N PHE A 137 -23.38 16.66 -27.91
CA PHE A 137 -23.43 17.75 -26.95
C PHE A 137 -22.07 17.98 -26.27
N LEU A 138 -21.47 16.96 -25.65
CA LEU A 138 -20.18 17.11 -24.97
C LEU A 138 -19.08 17.60 -25.91
N LYS A 139 -19.07 17.11 -27.15
CA LYS A 139 -18.11 17.56 -28.16
C LYS A 139 -18.31 19.03 -28.50
N ASP A 140 -19.54 19.50 -28.69
CA ASP A 140 -19.81 20.91 -28.99
C ASP A 140 -19.50 21.82 -27.79
N TYR A 141 -19.93 21.40 -26.59
CA TYR A 141 -19.78 22.15 -25.34
C TYR A 141 -18.33 22.31 -24.88
N TYR A 142 -17.50 21.26 -25.00
CA TYR A 142 -16.10 21.27 -24.55
C TYR A 142 -15.08 21.46 -25.67
N LEU A 143 -15.38 21.05 -26.90
CA LEU A 143 -14.39 21.04 -28.00
C LEU A 143 -14.84 21.84 -29.22
N GLY A 144 -16.09 22.30 -29.25
CA GLY A 144 -16.65 23.12 -30.33
C GLY A 144 -16.48 24.61 -30.06
N GLU A 145 -17.16 25.42 -30.87
CA GLU A 145 -17.19 26.89 -30.71
C GLU A 145 -18.21 27.34 -29.64
N GLY A 146 -18.89 26.41 -28.94
CA GLY A 146 -19.85 26.76 -27.88
C GLY A 146 -21.10 27.49 -28.38
N PHE A 147 -21.68 27.06 -29.51
CA PHE A 147 -22.74 27.80 -30.22
C PHE A 147 -23.99 28.16 -29.40
N LEU A 148 -24.32 27.35 -28.39
CA LEU A 148 -25.44 27.59 -27.47
C LEU A 148 -24.98 27.81 -26.03
N PHE A 149 -23.92 27.12 -25.64
CA PHE A 149 -23.32 27.21 -24.32
C PHE A 149 -21.82 27.05 -24.48
N GLU A 150 -21.06 27.97 -23.92
CA GLU A 150 -19.61 27.84 -23.80
C GLU A 150 -19.28 27.14 -22.49
N SER A 151 -18.38 26.16 -22.54
CA SER A 151 -17.78 25.63 -21.32
C SER A 151 -16.96 26.73 -20.66
N ASN A 152 -17.29 27.03 -19.41
CA ASN A 152 -16.54 28.00 -18.64
C ASN A 152 -15.25 27.35 -18.10
N GLY A 153 -14.23 28.17 -17.80
CA GLY A 153 -12.99 27.70 -17.17
C GLY A 153 -13.22 26.88 -15.88
N GLY A 154 -14.35 27.09 -15.19
CA GLY A 154 -14.77 26.31 -14.02
C GLY A 154 -15.00 24.83 -14.30
N ASP A 155 -15.53 24.47 -15.48
CA ASP A 155 -15.84 23.07 -15.81
C ASP A 155 -14.54 22.26 -15.94
N TYR A 156 -13.51 22.84 -16.56
CA TYR A 156 -12.19 22.24 -16.67
C TYR A 156 -11.52 22.06 -15.30
N VAL A 157 -11.72 22.99 -14.37
CA VAL A 157 -11.22 22.88 -13.00
C VAL A 157 -11.90 21.71 -12.26
N ILE A 158 -13.21 21.55 -12.42
CA ILE A 158 -13.96 20.44 -11.81
C ILE A 158 -13.51 19.10 -12.42
N ILE A 159 -13.36 19.01 -13.74
CA ILE A 159 -12.84 17.81 -14.42
C ILE A 159 -11.45 17.46 -13.89
N PHE A 160 -10.55 18.44 -13.79
CA PHE A 160 -9.20 18.23 -13.24
C PHE A 160 -9.24 17.74 -11.79
N LEU A 161 -10.11 18.31 -10.96
CA LEU A 161 -10.31 17.89 -9.57
C LEU A 161 -10.79 16.43 -9.48
N ILE A 162 -11.76 16.03 -10.30
CA ILE A 162 -12.27 14.66 -10.34
C ILE A 162 -11.16 13.69 -10.76
N LEU A 163 -10.40 14.01 -11.81
CA LEU A 163 -9.27 13.19 -12.26
C LEU A 163 -8.20 13.06 -11.17
N PHE A 164 -7.87 14.16 -10.50
CA PHE A 164 -6.94 14.15 -9.37
C PHE A 164 -7.43 13.27 -8.22
N LEU A 165 -8.68 13.42 -7.79
CA LEU A 165 -9.28 12.61 -6.73
C LEU A 165 -9.32 11.12 -7.11
N GLY A 166 -9.63 10.80 -8.37
CA GLY A 166 -9.60 9.43 -8.89
C GLY A 166 -8.19 8.83 -8.91
N ALA A 167 -7.18 9.61 -9.30
CA ALA A 167 -5.78 9.19 -9.27
C ALA A 167 -5.30 8.91 -7.83
N VAL A 168 -5.62 9.79 -6.87
CA VAL A 168 -5.24 9.59 -5.46
C VAL A 168 -5.98 8.38 -4.85
N THR A 169 -7.27 8.22 -5.14
CA THR A 169 -8.07 7.08 -4.67
C THR A 169 -7.54 5.76 -5.22
N SER A 170 -7.21 5.71 -6.52
CA SER A 170 -6.63 4.49 -7.13
C SER A 170 -5.25 4.17 -6.58
N MET A 171 -4.39 5.17 -6.38
CA MET A 171 -3.05 5.00 -5.80
C MET A 171 -3.12 4.46 -4.36
N THR A 172 -3.98 5.04 -3.52
CA THR A 172 -4.18 4.58 -2.14
C THR A 172 -4.83 3.21 -2.08
N GLY A 173 -5.82 2.93 -2.93
CA GLY A 173 -6.42 1.61 -3.09
C GLY A 173 -5.42 0.53 -3.51
N TYR A 174 -4.49 0.84 -4.42
CA TYR A 174 -3.42 -0.07 -4.80
C TYR A 174 -2.53 -0.47 -3.61
N ILE A 175 -2.15 0.50 -2.77
CA ILE A 175 -1.32 0.24 -1.59
C ILE A 175 -2.06 -0.64 -0.57
N ILE A 176 -3.37 -0.47 -0.42
CA ILE A 176 -4.18 -1.20 0.57
C ILE A 176 -4.50 -2.62 0.09
N PHE A 177 -5.02 -2.76 -1.12
CA PHE A 177 -5.62 -4.02 -1.57
C PHE A 177 -4.65 -4.90 -2.36
N LEU A 178 -3.70 -4.29 -3.09
CA LEU A 178 -2.87 -5.00 -4.08
C LEU A 178 -1.40 -5.15 -3.68
N ARG A 179 -0.91 -4.42 -2.67
CA ARG A 179 0.47 -4.54 -2.22
C ARG A 179 0.61 -5.59 -1.11
N PRO A 180 1.25 -6.75 -1.36
CA PRO A 180 1.51 -7.72 -0.31
C PRO A 180 2.52 -7.16 0.69
N LEU A 181 2.35 -7.51 1.96
CA LEU A 181 3.28 -7.17 3.02
C LEU A 181 4.01 -8.44 3.48
N PRO A 182 5.33 -8.36 3.73
CA PRO A 182 6.08 -9.48 4.29
C PRO A 182 5.65 -9.72 5.74
N VAL A 183 5.84 -10.95 6.19
CA VAL A 183 5.70 -11.35 7.60
C VAL A 183 6.99 -12.05 8.01
N LEU A 184 7.38 -11.86 9.26
CA LEU A 184 8.55 -12.52 9.83
C LEU A 184 8.08 -13.74 10.61
N VAL A 185 8.40 -14.93 10.10
CA VAL A 185 7.93 -16.20 10.64
C VAL A 185 9.06 -16.87 11.40
N PHE A 186 8.84 -17.12 12.67
CA PHE A 186 9.68 -17.92 13.55
C PHE A 186 9.15 -19.35 13.52
N ASP A 187 9.89 -20.27 12.87
CA ASP A 187 9.53 -21.69 12.80
C ASP A 187 10.26 -22.47 13.91
N ARG A 188 9.49 -22.99 14.86
CA ARG A 188 10.03 -23.66 16.04
C ARG A 188 10.48 -25.09 15.75
N GLU A 189 9.82 -25.78 14.83
CA GLU A 189 10.18 -27.15 14.45
C GLU A 189 11.52 -27.14 13.70
N LYS A 190 11.69 -26.19 12.78
CA LYS A 190 12.89 -26.09 11.95
C LYS A 190 14.00 -25.21 12.53
N LYS A 191 13.72 -24.47 13.61
CA LYS A 191 14.68 -23.60 14.35
C LYS A 191 15.35 -22.52 13.49
N TYR A 192 14.61 -21.98 12.52
CA TYR A 192 15.02 -20.82 11.74
C TYR A 192 13.89 -19.80 11.65
N VAL A 193 14.28 -18.57 11.36
CA VAL A 193 13.36 -17.47 11.11
C VAL A 193 13.46 -17.06 9.65
N TYR A 194 12.34 -16.71 9.03
CA TYR A 194 12.31 -16.30 7.64
C TYR A 194 11.24 -15.26 7.34
N SER A 195 11.44 -14.53 6.26
CA SER A 195 10.48 -13.63 5.65
C SER A 195 10.56 -13.82 4.14
N TYR A 196 9.43 -13.62 3.46
CA TYR A 196 9.39 -13.70 2.00
C TYR A 196 8.52 -12.59 1.43
N LEU A 197 8.90 -12.09 0.26
CA LEU A 197 8.12 -11.11 -0.48
C LEU A 197 8.40 -11.24 -1.97
N LYS A 198 7.34 -11.38 -2.78
CA LYS A 198 7.45 -11.39 -4.26
C LYS A 198 8.51 -12.37 -4.79
N GLY A 199 8.56 -13.59 -4.24
CA GLY A 199 9.50 -14.63 -4.70
C GLY A 199 10.87 -14.61 -4.03
N LYS A 200 11.25 -13.53 -3.34
CA LYS A 200 12.50 -13.43 -2.59
C LYS A 200 12.32 -13.94 -1.16
N VAL A 201 13.25 -14.78 -0.70
CA VAL A 201 13.30 -15.29 0.68
C VAL A 201 14.51 -14.70 1.42
N SER A 202 14.29 -14.41 2.70
CA SER A 202 15.32 -13.94 3.62
C SER A 202 15.20 -14.72 4.92
N ALA A 203 16.30 -15.23 5.46
CA ALA A 203 16.30 -16.11 6.63
C ALA A 203 17.55 -15.99 7.50
N ASP A 204 17.45 -16.50 8.73
CA ASP A 204 18.59 -16.75 9.62
C ASP A 204 18.24 -17.88 10.62
N ARG A 205 19.24 -18.44 11.31
CA ARG A 205 19.02 -19.43 12.38
C ARG A 205 18.62 -18.75 13.68
N TYR A 206 17.87 -19.47 14.51
CA TYR A 206 17.52 -19.02 15.87
C TYR A 206 18.75 -18.67 16.73
N GLU A 207 19.86 -19.38 16.52
CA GLU A 207 21.10 -19.18 17.26
C GLU A 207 21.80 -17.85 16.92
N TYR A 208 21.59 -17.35 15.70
CA TYR A 208 22.32 -16.21 15.15
C TYR A 208 21.46 -14.96 14.97
N ILE A 209 20.14 -15.10 15.08
CA ILE A 209 19.23 -14.00 14.78
C ILE A 209 19.48 -12.81 15.69
N GLU A 210 19.75 -11.67 15.06
CA GLU A 210 20.10 -10.41 15.69
C GLU A 210 18.98 -9.39 15.50
N TYR A 211 18.73 -8.61 16.54
CA TYR A 211 17.92 -7.41 16.48
C TYR A 211 18.74 -6.21 16.96
N GLY A 212 18.28 -5.02 16.61
CA GLY A 212 18.91 -3.77 16.99
C GLY A 212 18.02 -2.59 16.65
N HIS A 213 18.37 -1.43 17.19
CA HIS A 213 17.65 -0.19 16.95
C HIS A 213 18.30 0.58 15.79
N ALA A 214 17.62 0.65 14.66
CA ALA A 214 18.03 1.44 13.52
C ALA A 214 17.16 2.71 13.43
N PRO A 215 17.79 3.89 13.40
CA PRO A 215 18.04 4.75 14.56
C PRO A 215 16.90 4.94 15.60
N ILE A 216 15.63 4.67 15.28
CA ILE A 216 14.47 4.79 16.22
C ILE A 216 13.54 3.56 16.16
N MET A 217 13.77 2.64 15.21
CA MET A 217 12.91 1.46 15.02
C MET A 217 13.67 0.18 15.34
N LEU A 218 12.99 -0.73 16.03
CA LEU A 218 13.43 -2.11 16.15
C LEU A 218 13.53 -2.71 14.75
N ALA A 219 14.66 -3.31 14.44
CA ALA A 219 14.88 -4.05 13.20
C ALA A 219 15.43 -5.44 13.53
N VAL A 220 14.99 -6.42 12.76
CA VAL A 220 15.50 -7.80 12.80
C VAL A 220 16.31 -8.02 11.53
N ARG A 221 17.55 -8.47 11.70
CA ARG A 221 18.47 -8.73 10.60
C ARG A 221 18.20 -10.11 10.02
N LEU A 222 18.06 -10.20 8.71
CA LEU A 222 17.97 -11.44 7.95
C LEU A 222 18.99 -11.44 6.82
N TYR A 223 19.13 -12.58 6.17
CA TYR A 223 20.01 -12.73 5.02
C TYR A 223 19.26 -13.30 3.83
N SER A 224 19.55 -12.80 2.64
CA SER A 224 19.06 -13.33 1.37
C SER A 224 20.23 -13.62 0.44
N ILE A 225 20.01 -14.39 -0.61
CA ILE A 225 21.00 -14.52 -1.69
C ILE A 225 20.73 -13.43 -2.72
N ASN A 226 21.76 -12.66 -3.04
CA ASN A 226 21.70 -11.72 -4.16
C ASN A 226 21.70 -12.53 -5.47
N THR A 227 20.69 -12.29 -6.30
CA THR A 227 20.49 -12.98 -7.58
C THR A 227 21.58 -12.70 -8.60
N GLU A 228 22.30 -11.57 -8.48
CA GLU A 228 23.32 -11.15 -9.46
C GLU A 228 24.68 -11.83 -9.23
N ASN A 229 25.15 -11.85 -7.98
CA ASN A 229 26.49 -12.36 -7.63
C ASN A 229 26.46 -13.63 -6.78
N GLY A 230 25.28 -14.08 -6.35
CA GLY A 230 25.12 -15.24 -5.48
C GLY A 230 25.61 -15.02 -4.05
N GLU A 231 25.99 -13.82 -3.64
CA GLU A 231 26.50 -13.57 -2.28
C GLU A 231 25.37 -13.38 -1.26
N LEU A 232 25.71 -13.49 0.04
CA LEU A 232 24.80 -13.15 1.12
C LEU A 232 24.59 -11.64 1.17
N GLN A 233 23.33 -11.24 1.16
CA GLN A 233 22.90 -9.85 1.30
C GLN A 233 22.10 -9.68 2.59
N GLU A 234 22.54 -8.74 3.43
CA GLU A 234 21.78 -8.35 4.62
C GLU A 234 20.46 -7.68 4.23
N GLU A 235 19.37 -8.18 4.81
CA GLU A 235 18.05 -7.56 4.75
C GLU A 235 17.57 -7.21 6.16
N MET A 236 16.80 -6.14 6.26
CA MET A 236 16.26 -5.67 7.54
C MET A 236 14.74 -5.80 7.51
N PHE A 237 14.21 -6.57 8.45
CA PHE A 237 12.79 -6.64 8.71
C PHE A 237 12.40 -5.67 9.82
N LEU A 238 11.38 -4.86 9.57
CA LEU A 238 10.85 -3.89 10.55
C LEU A 238 9.54 -4.44 11.13
N PRO A 239 9.56 -5.02 12.34
CA PRO A 239 8.35 -5.49 12.99
C PRO A 239 7.42 -4.34 13.40
N TYR A 240 6.12 -4.60 13.39
CA TYR A 240 5.08 -3.66 13.80
C TYR A 240 4.91 -3.61 15.32
N ALA A 241 5.99 -3.29 16.06
CA ALA A 241 6.02 -3.41 17.51
C ALA A 241 5.16 -2.37 18.27
N SER A 242 4.63 -1.34 17.60
CA SER A 242 3.75 -0.34 18.23
C SER A 242 2.52 -0.04 17.37
N ALA A 243 1.35 -0.24 17.96
CA ALA A 243 0.12 0.45 17.54
C ALA A 243 -0.14 1.73 18.32
N MET A 244 0.49 1.90 19.49
CA MET A 244 0.21 3.02 20.40
C MET A 244 1.11 4.24 20.17
N SER A 245 2.25 4.09 19.47
CA SER A 245 3.13 5.22 19.18
C SER A 245 2.70 5.99 17.93
N ASN A 246 2.58 7.31 18.07
CA ASN A 246 2.40 8.19 16.94
C ASN A 246 3.63 8.10 16.01
N LEU A 247 3.40 8.01 14.69
CA LEU A 247 4.43 7.97 13.63
C LEU A 247 5.20 6.66 13.43
N ASN A 248 4.78 5.53 14.04
CA ASN A 248 5.42 4.20 13.92
C ASN A 248 6.82 4.12 14.58
N PHE A 249 7.06 4.83 15.68
CA PHE A 249 8.30 4.76 16.44
C PHE A 249 8.12 3.89 17.68
N ASN A 250 8.74 2.72 17.75
CA ASN A 250 8.58 1.87 18.92
C ASN A 250 9.31 2.49 20.12
N THR A 251 8.61 2.61 21.25
CA THR A 251 9.27 2.88 22.53
C THR A 251 10.12 1.69 22.95
N ASP A 252 11.13 1.90 23.80
CA ASP A 252 11.95 0.81 24.33
C ASP A 252 11.09 -0.27 25.03
N LYS A 253 10.00 0.15 25.69
CA LYS A 253 9.03 -0.75 26.33
C LYS A 253 8.34 -1.65 25.31
N GLU A 254 7.80 -1.08 24.23
CA GLU A 254 7.12 -1.84 23.16
C GLU A 254 8.09 -2.78 22.43
N ALA A 255 9.32 -2.33 22.17
CA ALA A 255 10.37 -3.17 21.60
C ALA A 255 10.71 -4.35 22.53
N ASN A 256 10.84 -4.11 23.84
CA ASN A 256 11.11 -5.17 24.81
C ASN A 256 9.94 -6.16 24.94
N ILE A 257 8.69 -5.70 24.84
CA ILE A 257 7.52 -6.58 24.81
C ILE A 257 7.60 -7.53 23.61
N LEU A 258 7.87 -7.02 22.40
CA LEU A 258 8.01 -7.86 21.22
C LEU A 258 9.16 -8.86 21.36
N VAL A 259 10.34 -8.39 21.80
CA VAL A 259 11.52 -9.24 21.93
C VAL A 259 11.31 -10.33 22.98
N SER A 260 10.78 -9.98 24.16
CA SER A 260 10.48 -10.96 25.23
C SER A 260 9.42 -11.97 24.79
N PHE A 261 8.38 -11.52 24.08
CA PHE A 261 7.35 -12.39 23.49
C PHE A 261 7.97 -13.40 22.52
N VAL A 262 8.70 -12.93 21.50
CA VAL A 262 9.31 -13.79 20.47
C VAL A 262 10.31 -14.75 21.11
N ASN A 263 11.15 -14.27 22.02
CA ASN A 263 12.14 -15.11 22.70
C ASN A 263 11.48 -16.19 23.57
N THR A 264 10.42 -15.84 24.32
CA THR A 264 9.66 -16.81 25.13
C THR A 264 9.02 -17.87 24.23
N PHE A 265 8.43 -17.46 23.09
CA PHE A 265 7.91 -18.39 22.10
C PHE A 265 9.00 -19.33 21.54
N MET A 266 10.17 -18.79 21.17
CA MET A 266 11.29 -19.58 20.63
C MET A 266 11.77 -20.66 21.62
N ARG A 267 11.82 -20.32 22.92
CA ARG A 267 12.29 -21.19 24.00
C ARG A 267 11.22 -22.20 24.44
N GLU A 268 10.05 -21.69 24.80
CA GLU A 268 9.04 -22.44 25.55
C GLU A 268 7.84 -22.85 24.68
N GLY A 269 7.63 -22.18 23.54
CA GLY A 269 6.54 -22.47 22.60
C GLY A 269 5.29 -21.59 22.81
N ARG A 270 4.22 -21.93 22.10
CA ARG A 270 2.97 -21.16 22.07
C ARG A 270 2.33 -21.02 23.45
N ASP A 271 2.24 -22.11 24.20
CA ASP A 271 1.55 -22.15 25.50
C ASP A 271 2.21 -21.28 26.58
N ALA A 272 3.45 -20.83 26.35
CA ALA A 272 4.15 -19.90 27.24
C ALA A 272 3.84 -18.42 26.95
N VAL A 273 3.27 -18.12 25.78
CA VAL A 273 2.96 -16.75 25.35
C VAL A 273 1.47 -16.52 25.10
N MET A 274 0.71 -17.57 24.81
CA MET A 274 -0.72 -17.52 24.49
C MET A 274 -1.44 -18.82 24.85
N ASP A 275 -2.67 -18.70 25.33
CA ASP A 275 -3.50 -19.84 25.73
C ASP A 275 -4.05 -20.65 24.52
N SER A 276 -4.18 -20.00 23.36
CA SER A 276 -4.72 -20.62 22.15
C SER A 276 -3.98 -20.17 20.89
N ASP A 277 -4.18 -20.92 19.80
CA ASP A 277 -3.76 -20.47 18.47
C ASP A 277 -4.48 -19.17 18.11
N TYR A 278 -3.79 -18.31 17.39
CA TYR A 278 -4.33 -17.04 16.90
C TYR A 278 -3.91 -16.78 15.46
N LYS A 279 -4.80 -16.14 14.71
CA LYS A 279 -4.52 -15.61 13.37
C LYS A 279 -5.25 -14.31 13.18
N GLN A 280 -4.53 -13.26 12.81
CA GLN A 280 -5.12 -11.96 12.59
C GLN A 280 -6.13 -12.03 11.41
N PRO A 281 -7.34 -11.50 11.58
CA PRO A 281 -8.29 -11.40 10.48
C PRO A 281 -7.71 -10.51 9.38
N LYS A 282 -7.72 -11.00 8.15
CA LYS A 282 -7.25 -10.23 6.99
C LYS A 282 -8.38 -9.34 6.47
N PRO A 283 -8.08 -8.12 5.97
CA PRO A 283 -9.09 -7.28 5.34
C PRO A 283 -9.81 -8.06 4.23
N LEU A 284 -11.14 -7.95 4.18
CA LEU A 284 -12.00 -8.69 3.23
C LEU A 284 -11.54 -8.52 1.77
N LEU A 285 -11.07 -7.31 1.42
CA LEU A 285 -10.66 -6.93 0.07
C LEU A 285 -9.13 -7.02 -0.14
N LEU A 286 -8.39 -7.72 0.72
CA LEU A 286 -6.96 -7.94 0.50
C LEU A 286 -6.74 -8.95 -0.65
N LEU A 287 -6.69 -8.43 -1.87
CA LEU A 287 -6.45 -9.21 -3.09
C LEU A 287 -5.00 -9.67 -3.21
N SER A 288 -4.08 -8.93 -2.59
CA SER A 288 -2.67 -9.31 -2.56
C SER A 288 -2.44 -10.55 -1.70
N ARG A 289 -2.05 -11.64 -2.35
CA ARG A 289 -1.55 -12.83 -1.66
C ARG A 289 -0.04 -12.86 -1.77
N ASN A 290 0.64 -12.73 -0.65
CA ASN A 290 2.05 -13.09 -0.58
C ASN A 290 2.14 -14.62 -0.62
N LYS A 291 2.29 -15.18 -1.83
CA LYS A 291 2.41 -16.63 -2.00
C LYS A 291 3.83 -17.05 -1.64
N LEU A 292 3.94 -18.21 -0.99
CA LEU A 292 5.23 -18.84 -0.75
C LEU A 292 5.93 -19.09 -2.11
N PRO A 293 7.22 -18.75 -2.26
CA PRO A 293 7.98 -19.05 -3.48
C PRO A 293 8.00 -20.56 -3.77
N LYS A 294 8.03 -20.96 -5.05
CA LYS A 294 8.01 -22.39 -5.42
C LYS A 294 9.30 -23.11 -5.00
N ASP A 295 10.40 -22.39 -4.98
CA ASP A 295 11.76 -22.79 -4.61
C ASP A 295 12.10 -22.41 -3.16
N PHE A 296 11.09 -22.19 -2.31
CA PHE A 296 11.24 -21.69 -0.95
C PHE A 296 12.26 -22.49 -0.12
N GLU A 297 12.11 -23.82 -0.03
CA GLU A 297 13.01 -24.65 0.78
C GLU A 297 14.45 -24.61 0.24
N ALA A 298 14.62 -24.61 -1.08
CA ALA A 298 15.94 -24.51 -1.71
C ALA A 298 16.62 -23.16 -1.43
N GLN A 299 15.86 -22.05 -1.45
CA GLN A 299 16.38 -20.74 -1.09
C GLN A 299 16.80 -20.68 0.39
N ILE A 300 15.95 -21.20 1.31
CA ILE A 300 16.28 -21.26 2.74
C ILE A 300 17.57 -22.04 2.95
N GLU A 301 17.68 -23.25 2.40
CA GLU A 301 18.84 -24.11 2.56
C GLU A 301 20.12 -23.41 2.08
N ALA A 302 20.08 -22.82 0.89
CA ALA A 302 21.22 -22.12 0.31
C ALA A 302 21.65 -20.90 1.17
N ILE A 303 20.69 -20.15 1.73
CA ILE A 303 20.96 -19.02 2.64
C ILE A 303 21.64 -19.53 3.91
N LEU A 304 21.06 -20.53 4.57
CA LEU A 304 21.54 -21.04 5.85
C LEU A 304 22.92 -21.68 5.73
N ILE A 305 23.18 -22.46 4.68
CA ILE A 305 24.51 -23.06 4.43
C ILE A 305 25.59 -21.99 4.31
N LYS A 306 25.33 -20.91 3.56
CA LYS A 306 26.31 -19.81 3.43
C LYS A 306 26.48 -19.07 4.75
N ARG A 307 25.39 -18.89 5.48
CA ARG A 307 25.41 -18.20 6.78
C ARG A 307 26.23 -18.96 7.81
N ASP A 308 26.06 -20.29 7.86
CA ASP A 308 26.81 -21.17 8.74
C ASP A 308 28.31 -21.13 8.43
N LYS A 309 28.68 -21.13 7.15
CA LYS A 309 30.09 -20.98 6.71
C LYS A 309 30.70 -19.65 7.16
N GLU A 310 29.97 -18.54 7.00
CA GLU A 310 30.42 -17.21 7.43
C GLU A 310 30.61 -17.16 8.95
N LYS A 311 29.69 -17.73 9.73
CA LYS A 311 29.81 -17.80 11.19
C LYS A 311 30.97 -18.67 11.65
N ALA A 312 31.19 -19.82 11.02
CA ALA A 312 32.31 -20.70 11.32
C ALA A 312 33.66 -20.02 11.07
N LEU A 313 33.79 -19.29 9.96
CA LEU A 313 35.01 -18.55 9.62
C LEU A 313 35.28 -17.42 10.62
N ASN A 314 34.24 -16.66 10.99
CA ASN A 314 34.38 -15.58 11.99
C ASN A 314 34.75 -16.11 13.38
N ALA A 315 34.29 -17.30 13.75
CA ALA A 315 34.64 -17.95 15.02
C ALA A 315 36.09 -18.47 15.06
N GLN A 316 36.71 -18.75 13.90
CA GLN A 316 38.13 -19.13 13.81
C GLN A 316 39.09 -17.94 13.89
N HIS A 317 38.59 -16.72 13.67
CA HIS A 317 39.36 -15.48 13.68
C HIS A 317 39.09 -14.58 14.92
N SER A 318 38.28 -15.04 15.87
CA SER A 318 37.97 -14.34 17.14
C SER A 318 38.66 -15.00 18.33
#